data_AF-A0A5C7JXB1-F1
#
_entry.id   AF-A0A5C7JXB1-F1
#
_cell.length_a   1.000
_cell.length_b   1.000
_cell.length_c   1.000
_cell.angle_alpha   90.00
_cell.angle_beta   90.00
_cell.angle_gamma   90.00
#
_symmetry.space_group_name_H-M   'P 1'
#
loop_
_entity.id
_entity.type
_entity.pdbx_description
1 polymer ?
#
loop_
_entity_poly.entity_id
_entity_poly.type
_entity_poly.pdbx_seq_one_letter_code
_entity_poly.pdbx_strand_id
1 'polypeptide(L)'
;MALKTYLVDRELVGMFLSPKHEVTLEDGSIVTYRLVEGDSELNQKKQSENAVPRSFYVGQRLVNTEDVTLQKFIESRKDFGSRITIYDPVAINKEKLADKKRSITLLKDVAQFDKSKILEVGYVLFGREALNLIKDGDIDGLHDRIIDFAGENPERANDVIYDKNNTETLFAGYLIASGVLEVSIDEKYVTWADNGTTVYTVPNGVTALNGLVDFFQTTEGKEVKKEASSRMARKTVKKTAEKIVEKDA
;
A
#
# COMPACT_ATOMS: atom_id res chain seq x y z
N MET A 1 -0.05 -42.70 -8.30
CA MET A 1 -0.13 -41.42 -9.03
C MET A 1 0.02 -40.29 -8.02
N ALA A 2 0.74 -39.22 -8.36
CA ALA A 2 1.01 -38.15 -7.40
C ALA A 2 -0.23 -37.26 -7.20
N LEU A 3 -0.57 -37.01 -5.94
CA LEU A 3 -1.67 -36.15 -5.51
C LEU A 3 -1.32 -34.69 -5.87
N LYS A 4 -2.22 -33.99 -6.57
CA LYS A 4 -2.04 -32.56 -6.93
C LYS A 4 -3.01 -31.71 -6.12
N THR A 5 -2.49 -30.61 -5.58
CA THR A 5 -3.27 -29.59 -4.89
C THR A 5 -3.31 -28.34 -5.75
N TYR A 6 -4.47 -27.70 -5.85
CA TYR A 6 -4.65 -26.47 -6.63
C TYR A 6 -5.02 -25.29 -5.72
N LEU A 7 -4.47 -24.12 -6.04
CA LEU A 7 -4.80 -22.83 -5.44
C LEU A 7 -5.66 -22.04 -6.44
N VAL A 8 -6.81 -21.54 -5.98
CA VAL A 8 -7.79 -20.84 -6.81
C VAL A 8 -7.99 -19.42 -6.28
N ASP A 9 -7.88 -18.44 -7.17
CA ASP A 9 -8.03 -17.02 -6.89
C ASP A 9 -9.41 -16.66 -6.28
N ARG A 10 -9.42 -15.70 -5.36
CA ARG A 10 -10.61 -15.31 -4.59
C ARG A 10 -11.73 -14.72 -5.47
N GLU A 11 -11.38 -13.94 -6.49
CA GLU A 11 -12.36 -13.36 -7.41
C GLU A 11 -12.92 -14.44 -8.34
N LEU A 12 -12.08 -15.38 -8.80
CA LEU A 12 -12.54 -16.54 -9.58
C LEU A 12 -13.49 -17.44 -8.77
N VAL A 13 -13.17 -17.66 -7.48
CA VAL A 13 -14.03 -18.38 -6.53
C VAL A 13 -15.38 -17.67 -6.36
N GLY A 14 -15.38 -16.34 -6.30
CA GLY A 14 -16.60 -15.52 -6.24
C GLY A 14 -17.42 -15.54 -7.53
N MET A 15 -16.78 -15.73 -8.69
CA MET A 15 -17.43 -15.77 -10.00
C MET A 15 -17.97 -17.15 -10.39
N PHE A 16 -17.35 -18.26 -9.95
CA PHE A 16 -17.63 -19.60 -10.50
C PHE A 16 -18.28 -20.62 -9.57
N LEU A 17 -18.54 -20.31 -8.30
CA LEU A 17 -19.17 -21.27 -7.38
C LEU A 17 -20.63 -20.90 -7.09
N SER A 18 -21.49 -21.24 -8.04
CA SER A 18 -22.94 -21.21 -7.85
C SER A 18 -23.42 -22.37 -6.94
N PRO A 19 -24.46 -22.16 -6.11
CA PRO A 19 -24.85 -23.04 -5.01
C PRO A 19 -25.24 -24.46 -5.46
N LYS A 20 -24.95 -25.45 -4.60
CA LYS A 20 -25.45 -26.83 -4.75
C LYS A 20 -26.94 -26.82 -4.49
N HIS A 21 -27.73 -27.25 -5.47
CA HIS A 21 -29.16 -27.46 -5.29
C HIS A 21 -29.40 -28.95 -5.09
N GLU A 22 -29.84 -29.32 -3.90
CA GLU A 22 -30.33 -30.66 -3.61
C GLU A 22 -31.81 -30.70 -3.95
N VAL A 23 -32.17 -31.63 -4.84
CA VAL A 23 -33.56 -31.87 -5.21
C VAL A 23 -33.92 -33.27 -4.74
N THR A 24 -34.97 -33.36 -3.93
CA THR A 24 -35.62 -34.62 -3.62
C THR A 24 -36.63 -34.90 -4.73
N LEU A 25 -36.42 -35.99 -5.47
CA LEU A 25 -37.34 -36.46 -6.49
C LEU A 25 -38.57 -37.09 -5.83
N GLU A 26 -39.64 -37.30 -6.60
CA GLU A 26 -40.91 -37.87 -6.11
C GLU A 26 -40.74 -39.27 -5.49
N ASP A 27 -39.68 -39.98 -5.84
CA ASP A 27 -39.31 -41.31 -5.30
C ASP A 27 -38.49 -41.25 -3.99
N GLY A 28 -38.21 -40.04 -3.47
CA GLY A 28 -37.43 -39.81 -2.27
C GLY A 28 -35.90 -39.82 -2.46
N SER A 29 -35.41 -40.06 -3.68
CA SER A 29 -33.98 -39.98 -3.99
C SER A 29 -33.50 -38.53 -4.06
N ILE A 30 -32.25 -38.29 -3.62
CA ILE A 30 -31.64 -36.95 -3.62
C ILE A 30 -30.67 -36.85 -4.78
N VAL A 31 -30.92 -35.90 -5.70
CA VAL A 31 -30.05 -35.60 -6.83
C VAL A 31 -29.42 -34.22 -6.64
N THR A 32 -28.12 -34.11 -6.94
CA THR A 32 -27.36 -32.86 -6.82
C THR A 32 -27.17 -32.22 -8.19
N TYR A 33 -27.69 -31.00 -8.37
CA TYR A 33 -27.44 -30.22 -9.58
C TYR A 33 -26.30 -29.21 -9.37
N ARG A 34 -25.37 -29.14 -10.32
CA ARG A 34 -24.30 -28.13 -10.37
C ARG A 34 -24.57 -27.10 -11.46
N LEU A 35 -24.34 -25.85 -11.14
CA LEU A 35 -24.42 -24.72 -12.06
C LEU A 35 -22.99 -24.42 -12.54
N VAL A 36 -22.67 -24.78 -13.79
CA VAL A 36 -21.40 -24.42 -14.44
C VAL A 36 -21.74 -23.52 -15.61
N GLU A 37 -21.22 -22.29 -15.63
CA GLU A 37 -21.31 -21.43 -16.80
C GLU A 37 -20.28 -21.89 -17.85
N GLY A 38 -20.77 -22.32 -19.01
CA GLY A 38 -19.96 -22.74 -20.15
C GLY A 38 -20.23 -24.15 -20.69
N ASP A 39 -20.97 -24.99 -19.96
CA ASP A 39 -21.57 -26.21 -20.54
C ASP A 39 -23.00 -25.88 -20.95
N SER A 40 -23.35 -26.21 -22.18
CA SER A 40 -24.67 -25.97 -22.76
C SER A 40 -25.74 -26.81 -22.05
N GLU A 41 -26.35 -26.25 -21.00
CA GLU A 41 -27.79 -26.17 -20.72
C GLU A 41 -28.04 -25.92 -19.23
N LEU A 42 -28.17 -24.65 -18.88
CA LEU A 42 -28.62 -24.21 -17.57
C LEU A 42 -30.06 -23.72 -17.73
N ASN A 43 -30.98 -24.66 -17.90
CA ASN A 43 -32.39 -24.33 -18.11
C ASN A 43 -33.07 -24.26 -16.73
N GLN A 44 -33.27 -23.05 -16.19
CA GLN A 44 -34.00 -22.82 -14.92
C GLN A 44 -35.36 -23.54 -14.89
N LYS A 45 -35.97 -23.80 -16.05
CA LYS A 45 -37.22 -24.56 -16.21
C LYS A 45 -37.12 -26.06 -15.92
N LYS A 46 -35.91 -26.61 -15.70
CA LYS A 46 -35.67 -28.03 -15.35
C LYS A 46 -35.45 -28.25 -13.84
N GLN A 47 -35.50 -27.20 -13.03
CA GLN A 47 -35.41 -27.34 -11.57
C GLN A 47 -36.78 -27.73 -11.01
N SER A 48 -36.80 -28.68 -10.07
CA SER A 48 -38.02 -29.03 -9.33
C SER A 48 -38.54 -27.82 -8.55
N GLU A 49 -39.85 -27.61 -8.53
CA GLU A 49 -40.50 -26.51 -7.79
C GLU A 49 -40.18 -26.52 -6.29
N ASN A 50 -39.69 -27.63 -5.75
CA ASN A 50 -39.44 -27.84 -4.32
C ASN A 50 -37.99 -27.55 -3.89
N ALA A 51 -37.17 -26.90 -4.72
CA ALA A 51 -35.77 -26.60 -4.40
C ALA A 51 -35.67 -25.57 -3.25
N VAL A 52 -34.98 -25.93 -2.15
CA VAL A 52 -34.79 -25.05 -0.99
C VAL A 52 -33.41 -24.39 -1.03
N PRO A 53 -33.29 -23.04 -1.02
CA PRO A 53 -32.00 -22.36 -1.00
C PRO A 53 -31.31 -22.50 0.36
N ARG A 54 -30.00 -22.78 0.36
CA ARG A 54 -29.13 -22.71 1.56
C ARG A 54 -27.92 -21.83 1.29
N SER A 55 -27.60 -20.94 2.23
CA SER A 55 -26.40 -20.11 2.19
C SER A 55 -25.17 -20.87 2.70
N PHE A 56 -24.02 -20.68 2.05
CA PHE A 56 -22.72 -21.01 2.62
C PHE A 56 -21.66 -19.99 2.20
N TYR A 57 -20.65 -19.80 3.04
CA TYR A 57 -19.53 -18.87 2.81
C TYR A 57 -18.23 -19.65 2.64
N VAL A 58 -17.31 -19.21 1.77
CA VAL A 58 -15.92 -19.72 1.78
C VAL A 58 -14.91 -18.66 1.34
N GLY A 59 -13.81 -18.57 2.10
CA GLY A 59 -12.54 -17.95 1.67
C GLY A 59 -11.74 -18.84 0.70
N GLN A 60 -10.44 -18.55 0.53
CA GLN A 60 -9.53 -19.32 -0.35
C GLN A 60 -9.61 -20.84 -0.06
N ARG A 61 -9.76 -21.69 -1.08
CA ARG A 61 -9.87 -23.16 -0.90
C ARG A 61 -8.75 -23.90 -1.64
N LEU A 62 -8.04 -24.74 -0.89
CA LEU A 62 -7.16 -25.77 -1.43
C LEU A 62 -8.02 -26.91 -1.99
N VAL A 63 -7.85 -27.25 -3.27
CA VAL A 63 -8.54 -28.39 -3.89
C VAL A 63 -7.54 -29.53 -4.06
N ASN A 64 -7.75 -30.62 -3.30
CA ASN A 64 -7.01 -31.87 -3.42
C ASN A 64 -7.83 -32.87 -4.20
N THR A 65 -7.24 -33.52 -5.21
CA THR A 65 -7.90 -34.64 -5.90
C THR A 65 -6.89 -35.68 -6.39
N GLU A 66 -7.23 -36.95 -6.20
CA GLU A 66 -6.49 -38.10 -6.73
C GLU A 66 -7.05 -38.57 -8.10
N ASP A 67 -8.20 -38.05 -8.51
CA ASP A 67 -8.85 -38.38 -9.78
C ASP A 67 -8.16 -37.65 -10.95
N VAL A 68 -7.51 -38.43 -11.82
CA VAL A 68 -6.80 -37.97 -13.02
C VAL A 68 -7.72 -37.25 -14.00
N THR A 69 -8.98 -37.65 -14.09
CA THR A 69 -9.97 -37.01 -14.98
C THR A 69 -10.28 -35.61 -14.48
N LEU A 70 -10.45 -35.47 -13.17
CA LEU A 70 -10.68 -34.18 -12.54
C LEU A 70 -9.45 -33.26 -12.62
N GLN A 71 -8.23 -33.81 -12.46
CA GLN A 71 -6.99 -33.06 -12.65
C GLN A 71 -6.88 -32.51 -14.08
N LYS A 72 -7.10 -33.34 -15.10
CA LYS A 72 -7.09 -32.91 -16.51
C LYS A 72 -8.16 -31.86 -16.80
N PHE A 73 -9.35 -32.00 -16.21
CA PHE A 73 -10.42 -31.01 -16.34
C PHE A 73 -10.01 -29.65 -15.76
N ILE A 74 -9.45 -29.63 -14.54
CA ILE A 74 -8.97 -28.40 -13.88
C ILE A 74 -7.86 -27.74 -14.72
N GLU A 75 -6.90 -28.51 -15.19
CA GLU A 75 -5.76 -28.05 -15.99
C GLU A 75 -6.18 -27.55 -17.39
N SER A 76 -7.34 -27.99 -17.89
CA SER A 76 -7.90 -27.54 -19.17
C SER A 76 -8.69 -26.22 -19.11
N ARG A 77 -8.93 -25.67 -17.92
CA ARG A 77 -9.68 -24.42 -17.76
C ARG A 77 -8.89 -23.25 -18.34
N LYS A 78 -9.58 -22.32 -19.01
CA LYS A 78 -9.00 -21.07 -19.54
C LYS A 78 -8.27 -20.22 -18.48
N ASP A 79 -8.67 -20.38 -17.22
CA ASP A 79 -8.14 -19.65 -16.07
C ASP A 79 -6.95 -20.37 -15.40
N PHE A 80 -6.55 -21.53 -15.92
CA PHE A 80 -5.39 -22.29 -15.44
C PHE A 80 -4.09 -21.57 -15.82
N GLY A 81 -3.17 -21.46 -14.86
CA GLY A 81 -1.94 -20.68 -14.97
C GLY A 81 -2.09 -19.20 -14.62
N SER A 82 -3.30 -18.62 -14.69
CA SER A 82 -3.55 -17.23 -14.25
C SER A 82 -4.22 -17.16 -12.87
N ARG A 83 -5.35 -17.85 -12.70
CA ARG A 83 -6.20 -17.81 -11.49
C ARG A 83 -6.34 -19.17 -10.82
N ILE A 84 -5.97 -20.24 -11.50
CA ILE A 84 -5.84 -21.59 -10.95
C ILE A 84 -4.39 -22.02 -11.13
N THR A 85 -3.66 -22.19 -10.03
CA THR A 85 -2.27 -22.64 -10.06
C THR A 85 -2.10 -23.92 -9.26
N ILE A 86 -1.05 -24.69 -9.57
CA ILE A 86 -0.69 -25.83 -8.75
C ILE A 86 -0.12 -25.27 -7.44
N TYR A 87 -0.70 -25.69 -6.32
CA TYR A 87 -0.25 -25.32 -5.00
C TYR A 87 1.11 -25.96 -4.73
N ASP A 88 2.15 -25.13 -4.77
CA ASP A 88 3.49 -25.48 -4.31
C ASP A 88 3.70 -24.85 -2.92
N PRO A 89 3.57 -25.64 -1.84
CA PRO A 89 3.76 -25.12 -0.48
C PRO A 89 5.19 -24.62 -0.25
N VAL A 90 6.19 -25.16 -0.96
CA VAL A 90 7.58 -24.73 -0.81
C VAL A 90 7.78 -23.37 -1.46
N ALA A 91 7.24 -23.15 -2.66
CA ALA A 91 7.31 -21.85 -3.34
C ALA A 91 6.57 -20.75 -2.55
N ILE A 92 5.34 -21.02 -2.12
CA ILE A 92 4.53 -20.06 -1.34
C ILE A 92 5.20 -19.74 0.00
N ASN A 93 5.76 -20.74 0.68
CA ASN A 93 6.49 -20.49 1.92
C ASN A 93 7.79 -19.70 1.71
N LYS A 94 8.49 -19.91 0.58
CA LYS A 94 9.67 -19.10 0.22
C LYS A 94 9.30 -17.65 -0.05
N GLU A 95 8.22 -17.40 -0.78
CA GLU A 95 7.70 -16.06 -1.06
C GLU A 95 7.28 -15.35 0.24
N LYS A 96 6.43 -15.99 1.06
CA LYS A 96 6.05 -15.46 2.38
C LYS A 96 7.25 -15.19 3.29
N LEU A 97 8.28 -16.04 3.24
CA LEU A 97 9.50 -15.82 3.99
C LEU A 97 10.30 -14.63 3.43
N ALA A 98 10.34 -14.46 2.12
CA ALA A 98 10.97 -13.30 1.48
C ALA A 98 10.27 -12.00 1.86
N ASP A 99 8.93 -11.97 1.85
CA ASP A 99 8.15 -10.80 2.24
C ASP A 99 8.37 -10.46 3.71
N LYS A 100 8.32 -11.46 4.60
CA LYS A 100 8.65 -11.25 6.02
C LYS A 100 10.07 -10.71 6.23
N LYS A 101 11.04 -11.22 5.48
CA LYS A 101 12.42 -10.72 5.53
C LYS A 101 12.50 -9.26 5.07
N ARG A 102 11.81 -8.90 3.99
CA ARG A 102 11.74 -7.52 3.49
C ARG A 102 11.12 -6.60 4.54
N SER A 103 9.98 -6.98 5.15
CA SER A 103 9.35 -6.20 6.22
C SER A 103 10.25 -6.03 7.44
N ILE A 104 10.98 -7.07 7.85
CA ILE A 104 11.94 -6.98 8.97
C ILE A 104 13.10 -6.04 8.62
N THR A 105 13.63 -6.12 7.41
CA THR A 105 14.70 -5.22 6.96
C THR A 105 14.20 -3.78 6.92
N LEU A 106 13.03 -3.53 6.33
CA LEU A 106 12.39 -2.21 6.32
C LEU A 106 12.26 -1.65 7.75
N LEU A 107 11.70 -2.42 8.68
CA LEU A 107 11.52 -1.95 10.06
C LEU A 107 12.84 -1.66 10.76
N LYS A 108 13.88 -2.46 10.51
CA LYS A 108 15.23 -2.19 11.05
C LYS A 108 15.81 -0.89 10.50
N ASP A 109 15.66 -0.66 9.20
CA ASP A 109 16.15 0.55 8.56
C ASP A 109 15.38 1.78 9.06
N VAL A 110 14.04 1.71 9.11
CA VAL A 110 13.19 2.78 9.64
C VAL A 110 13.56 3.10 11.07
N ALA A 111 13.76 2.10 11.94
CA ALA A 111 14.16 2.30 13.33
C ALA A 111 15.52 3.00 13.49
N GLN A 112 16.35 3.02 12.44
CA GLN A 112 17.65 3.68 12.43
C GLN A 112 17.65 5.04 11.74
N PHE A 113 16.48 5.55 11.33
CA PHE A 113 16.40 6.87 10.72
C PHE A 113 16.97 7.95 11.64
N ASP A 114 17.80 8.80 11.04
CA ASP A 114 18.21 10.02 11.70
C ASP A 114 17.08 11.06 11.67
N LYS A 115 17.27 12.15 12.43
CA LYS A 115 16.30 13.24 12.49
C LYS A 115 15.94 13.80 11.11
N SER A 116 16.89 13.87 10.18
CA SER A 116 16.61 14.43 8.86
C SER A 116 15.66 13.53 8.07
N LYS A 117 15.92 12.22 8.10
CA LYS A 117 15.07 11.24 7.42
C LYS A 117 13.69 11.10 8.07
N ILE A 118 13.61 11.22 9.40
CA ILE A 118 12.32 11.28 10.13
C ILE A 118 11.48 12.46 9.65
N LEU A 119 12.08 13.65 9.51
CA LEU A 119 11.39 14.84 9.03
C LEU A 119 10.92 14.70 7.56
N GLU A 120 11.80 14.17 6.71
CA GLU A 120 11.57 13.92 5.29
C GLU A 120 10.38 12.98 5.07
N VAL A 121 10.44 11.79 5.70
CA VAL A 121 9.43 10.75 5.52
C VAL A 121 8.14 11.09 6.28
N GLY A 122 8.27 11.62 7.50
CA GLY A 122 7.14 11.91 8.37
C GLY A 122 6.15 12.89 7.76
N TYR A 123 6.63 13.97 7.13
CA TYR A 123 5.72 14.92 6.46
C TYR A 123 5.06 14.32 5.22
N VAL A 124 5.77 13.52 4.43
CA VAL A 124 5.18 12.88 3.25
C VAL A 124 4.08 11.88 3.64
N LEU A 125 4.26 11.16 4.74
CA LEU A 125 3.28 10.17 5.21
C LEU A 125 2.09 10.80 5.95
N PHE A 126 2.33 11.81 6.79
CA PHE A 126 1.33 12.30 7.76
C PHE A 126 1.00 13.80 7.62
N GLY A 127 1.64 14.51 6.69
CA GLY A 127 1.36 15.91 6.38
C GLY A 127 1.39 16.81 7.61
N ARG A 128 0.29 17.53 7.84
CA ARG A 128 0.18 18.51 8.94
C ARG A 128 0.26 17.88 10.33
N GLU A 129 -0.12 16.62 10.50
CA GLU A 129 0.02 15.94 11.79
C GLU A 129 1.50 15.82 12.19
N ALA A 130 2.38 15.51 11.23
CA ALA A 130 3.82 15.51 11.47
C ALA A 130 4.31 16.90 11.88
N LEU A 131 3.81 17.97 11.26
CA LEU A 131 4.20 19.33 11.63
C LEU A 131 3.81 19.70 13.06
N ASN A 132 2.70 19.20 13.58
CA ASN A 132 2.31 19.45 14.97
C ASN A 132 3.30 18.80 15.93
N LEU A 133 3.63 17.52 15.73
CA LEU A 133 4.63 16.81 16.52
C LEU A 133 6.00 17.49 16.46
N ILE A 134 6.43 17.92 15.26
CA ILE A 134 7.70 18.64 15.08
C ILE A 134 7.71 19.97 15.84
N LYS A 135 6.59 20.72 15.83
CA LYS A 135 6.45 21.98 16.56
C LYS A 135 6.49 21.78 18.07
N ASP A 136 5.89 20.70 18.55
CA ASP A 136 5.88 20.31 19.96
C ASP A 136 7.23 19.72 20.40
N GLY A 137 8.16 19.50 19.47
CA GLY A 137 9.49 18.93 19.72
C GLY A 137 9.51 17.41 19.81
N ASP A 138 8.37 16.75 19.57
CA ASP A 138 8.16 15.30 19.66
C ASP A 138 8.59 14.57 18.39
N ILE A 139 9.91 14.58 18.13
CA ILE A 139 10.50 13.87 16.98
C ILE A 139 10.43 12.36 17.17
N ASP A 140 10.55 11.88 18.42
CA ASP A 140 10.49 10.45 18.74
C ASP A 140 9.08 9.91 18.53
N GLY A 141 8.03 10.65 18.93
CA GLY A 141 6.64 10.26 18.63
C GLY A 141 6.31 10.28 17.13
N LEU A 142 6.92 11.19 16.35
CA LEU A 142 6.85 11.12 14.89
C LEU A 142 7.57 9.88 14.34
N HIS A 143 8.72 9.52 14.91
CA HIS A 143 9.48 8.33 14.52
C HIS A 143 8.70 7.05 14.78
N ASP A 144 8.10 6.92 15.97
CA ASP A 144 7.25 5.79 16.36
C ASP A 144 6.09 5.61 15.37
N ARG A 145 5.42 6.70 14.97
CA ARG A 145 4.37 6.65 13.94
C ARG A 145 4.87 6.14 12.59
N ILE A 146 6.08 6.50 12.17
CA ILE A 146 6.67 5.97 10.92
C ILE A 146 6.94 4.47 11.07
N ILE A 147 7.43 4.01 12.22
CA ILE A 147 7.66 2.59 12.51
C ILE A 147 6.35 1.80 12.47
N ASP A 148 5.31 2.31 13.14
CA ASP A 148 3.98 1.70 13.15
C ASP A 148 3.42 1.59 11.73
N PHE A 149 3.48 2.68 10.96
CA PHE A 149 3.03 2.70 9.57
C PHE A 149 3.80 1.69 8.70
N ALA A 150 5.12 1.59 8.85
CA ALA A 150 5.93 0.62 8.12
C ALA A 150 5.65 -0.83 8.52
N GLY A 151 5.23 -1.07 9.77
CA GLY A 151 4.81 -2.39 10.24
C GLY A 151 3.46 -2.81 9.70
N GLU A 152 2.51 -1.88 9.67
CA GLU A 152 1.14 -2.11 9.19
C GLU A 152 1.06 -2.14 7.65
N ASN A 153 1.86 -1.31 6.97
CA ASN A 153 1.79 -1.08 5.52
C ASN A 153 3.20 -1.15 4.88
N PRO A 154 3.89 -2.31 4.94
CA PRO A 154 5.30 -2.41 4.57
C PRO A 154 5.57 -2.09 3.09
N GLU A 155 4.69 -2.49 2.17
CA GLU A 155 4.84 -2.18 0.74
C GLU A 155 4.77 -0.67 0.49
N ARG A 156 3.72 -0.02 1.00
CA ARG A 156 3.54 1.42 0.83
C ARG A 156 4.63 2.23 1.51
N ALA A 157 5.08 1.82 2.69
CA ALA A 157 6.21 2.46 3.36
C ALA A 157 7.49 2.30 2.54
N ASN A 158 7.76 1.10 2.03
CA ASN A 158 8.91 0.86 1.16
C ASN A 158 8.87 1.73 -0.11
N ASP A 159 7.70 1.86 -0.75
CA ASP A 159 7.52 2.71 -1.93
C ASP A 159 7.82 4.17 -1.61
N VAL A 160 7.27 4.70 -0.51
CA VAL A 160 7.54 6.09 -0.11
C VAL A 160 9.02 6.32 0.20
N ILE A 161 9.66 5.41 0.92
CA ILE A 161 11.01 5.60 1.47
C ILE A 161 12.10 5.36 0.41
N TYR A 162 11.95 4.34 -0.42
CA TYR A 162 13.02 3.82 -1.28
C TYR A 162 12.72 3.93 -2.78
N ASP A 163 11.50 4.26 -3.21
CA ASP A 163 11.26 4.53 -4.63
C ASP A 163 12.03 5.80 -5.04
N LYS A 164 12.87 5.66 -6.06
CA LYS A 164 13.65 6.76 -6.64
C LYS A 164 12.75 7.85 -7.20
N ASN A 165 11.53 7.52 -7.62
CA ASN A 165 10.55 8.50 -8.10
C ASN A 165 10.08 9.45 -6.98
N ASN A 166 10.19 9.03 -5.72
CA ASN A 166 9.79 9.85 -4.57
C ASN A 166 10.88 10.81 -4.09
N THR A 167 12.06 10.82 -4.70
CA THR A 167 13.19 11.70 -4.30
C THR A 167 12.76 13.17 -4.21
N GLU A 168 12.00 13.66 -5.19
CA GLU A 168 11.57 15.06 -5.22
C GLU A 168 10.50 15.36 -4.15
N THR A 169 9.56 14.44 -3.98
CA THR A 169 8.49 14.51 -2.96
C THR A 169 9.06 14.52 -1.55
N LEU A 170 9.98 13.62 -1.28
CA LEU A 170 10.70 13.53 -0.02
C LEU A 170 11.48 14.81 0.26
N PHE A 171 12.22 15.33 -0.73
CA PHE A 171 12.96 16.58 -0.58
C PHE A 171 12.04 17.78 -0.31
N ALA A 172 10.93 17.91 -1.04
CA ALA A 172 9.93 18.95 -0.80
C ALA A 172 9.32 18.85 0.61
N GLY A 173 9.00 17.63 1.04
CA GLY A 173 8.52 17.37 2.40
C GLY A 173 9.53 17.76 3.47
N TYR A 174 10.81 17.47 3.25
CA TYR A 174 11.88 17.87 4.16
C TYR A 174 12.03 19.39 4.27
N LEU A 175 11.90 20.14 3.16
CA LEU A 175 11.95 21.61 3.20
C LEU A 175 10.82 22.21 4.05
N ILE A 176 9.63 21.60 4.01
CA ILE A 176 8.48 22.03 4.83
C ILE A 176 8.70 21.61 6.29
N ALA A 177 9.05 20.34 6.54
CA ALA A 177 9.24 19.79 7.88
C ALA A 177 10.41 20.44 8.66
N SER A 178 11.48 20.83 7.96
CA SER A 178 12.60 21.57 8.55
C SER A 178 12.29 23.05 8.81
N GLY A 179 11.13 23.53 8.36
CA GLY A 179 10.69 24.92 8.46
C GLY A 179 11.56 25.86 7.62
N VAL A 180 12.01 25.42 6.44
CA VAL A 180 12.56 26.32 5.40
C VAL A 180 11.40 26.95 4.63
N LEU A 181 10.40 26.12 4.33
CA LEU A 181 9.13 26.52 3.74
C LEU A 181 8.01 26.36 4.77
N GLU A 182 7.01 27.22 4.66
CA GLU A 182 5.75 27.10 5.37
C GLU A 182 4.60 26.94 4.38
N VAL A 183 3.63 26.11 4.75
CA VAL A 183 2.41 25.87 3.97
C VAL A 183 1.23 26.45 4.74
N SER A 184 0.43 27.27 4.07
CA SER A 184 -0.78 27.85 4.63
C SER A 184 -1.78 26.77 5.09
N ILE A 185 -2.70 27.12 5.99
CA ILE A 185 -3.68 26.16 6.54
C ILE A 185 -4.58 25.60 5.44
N ASP A 186 -4.94 26.43 4.47
CA ASP A 186 -5.74 26.07 3.30
C ASP A 186 -4.93 25.44 2.16
N GLU A 187 -3.63 25.19 2.37
CA GLU A 187 -2.68 24.64 1.39
C GLU A 187 -2.56 25.43 0.08
N LYS A 188 -3.00 26.69 0.05
CA LYS A 188 -2.97 27.52 -1.17
C LYS A 188 -1.65 28.25 -1.39
N TYR A 189 -0.86 28.44 -0.35
CA TYR A 189 0.37 29.22 -0.43
C TYR A 189 1.52 28.47 0.23
N VAL A 190 2.66 28.50 -0.45
CA VAL A 190 3.95 28.13 0.09
C VAL A 190 4.76 29.40 0.25
N THR A 191 5.28 29.65 1.44
CA THR A 191 6.07 30.86 1.76
C THR A 191 7.42 30.48 2.35
N TRP A 192 8.38 31.40 2.30
CA TRP A 192 9.60 31.26 3.09
C TRP A 192 9.29 31.42 4.57
N ALA A 193 9.80 30.53 5.42
CA ALA A 193 9.52 30.55 6.85
C ALA A 193 10.19 31.73 7.59
N ASP A 194 11.26 32.30 7.05
CA ASP A 194 12.04 33.36 7.70
C ASP A 194 11.47 34.77 7.48
N ASN A 195 10.81 35.02 6.35
CA ASN A 195 10.34 36.34 5.95
C ASN A 195 8.89 36.36 5.44
N GLY A 196 8.22 35.19 5.36
CA GLY A 196 6.82 35.08 4.94
C GLY A 196 6.55 35.40 3.48
N THR A 197 7.57 35.66 2.66
CA THR A 197 7.38 36.00 1.24
C THR A 197 6.88 34.76 0.48
N THR A 198 5.87 34.96 -0.37
CA THR A 198 5.29 33.89 -1.19
C THR A 198 6.31 33.33 -2.17
N VAL A 199 6.45 32.01 -2.14
CA VAL A 199 7.30 31.23 -3.04
C VAL A 199 6.47 30.70 -4.19
N TYR A 200 5.30 30.16 -3.88
CA TYR A 200 4.45 29.48 -4.84
C TYR A 200 2.99 29.57 -4.40
N THR A 201 2.10 29.72 -5.38
CA THR A 201 0.64 29.62 -5.18
C THR A 201 0.18 28.29 -5.76
N VAL A 202 -0.44 27.48 -4.92
CA VAL A 202 -0.86 26.12 -5.26
C VAL A 202 -2.13 26.17 -6.11
N PRO A 203 -2.16 25.49 -7.28
CA PRO A 203 -3.34 25.38 -8.11
C PRO A 203 -4.52 24.73 -7.36
N ASN A 204 -5.74 25.17 -7.69
CA ASN A 204 -6.94 24.58 -7.11
C ASN A 204 -7.02 23.07 -7.41
N GLY A 205 -7.33 22.28 -6.38
CA GLY A 205 -7.46 20.82 -6.50
C GLY A 205 -6.16 20.03 -6.41
N VAL A 206 -5.02 20.70 -6.16
CA VAL A 206 -3.71 20.08 -5.93
C VAL A 206 -3.30 20.33 -4.48
N THR A 207 -2.68 19.33 -3.84
CA THR A 207 -2.10 19.51 -2.50
C THR A 207 -0.84 20.36 -2.57
N ALA A 208 -0.50 21.07 -1.49
CA ALA A 208 0.69 21.91 -1.49
C ALA A 208 1.98 21.13 -1.80
N LEU A 209 2.10 19.90 -1.29
CA LEU A 209 3.25 19.04 -1.56
C LEU A 209 3.37 18.67 -3.04
N ASN A 210 2.28 18.20 -3.67
CA ASN A 210 2.31 17.81 -5.08
C ASN A 210 2.55 19.03 -5.98
N GLY A 211 1.88 20.15 -5.70
CA GLY A 211 2.08 21.39 -6.45
C GLY A 211 3.51 21.91 -6.33
N LEU A 212 4.13 21.79 -5.15
CA LEU A 212 5.52 22.18 -4.94
C LEU A 212 6.51 21.28 -5.70
N VAL A 213 6.24 19.96 -5.74
CA VAL A 213 7.04 19.01 -6.53
C VAL A 213 6.98 19.36 -8.01
N ASP A 214 5.79 19.60 -8.55
CA ASP A 214 5.61 20.02 -9.94
C ASP A 214 6.29 21.36 -10.22
N PHE A 215 6.15 22.31 -9.29
CA PHE A 215 6.80 23.62 -9.40
C PHE A 215 8.33 23.49 -9.46
N PHE A 216 8.96 22.63 -8.67
CA PHE A 216 10.41 22.41 -8.70
C PHE A 216 10.95 21.85 -10.02
N GLN A 217 10.07 21.34 -10.90
CA GLN A 217 10.47 20.92 -12.24
C GLN A 217 10.59 22.09 -13.22
N THR A 218 9.96 23.23 -12.92
CA THR A 218 10.01 24.46 -13.73
C THR A 218 11.35 25.18 -13.59
N THR A 219 11.66 26.11 -14.51
CA THR A 219 12.89 26.93 -14.42
C THR A 219 12.93 27.78 -13.16
N GLU A 220 11.81 28.42 -12.81
CA GLU A 220 11.69 29.24 -11.60
C GLU A 220 11.81 28.38 -10.33
N GLY A 221 11.09 27.26 -10.29
CA GLY A 221 11.14 26.35 -9.15
C GLY A 221 12.52 25.72 -8.92
N LYS A 222 13.32 25.49 -9.96
CA LYS A 222 14.73 25.04 -9.80
C LYS A 222 15.60 26.07 -9.07
N GLU A 223 15.42 27.36 -9.36
CA GLU A 223 16.15 28.43 -8.64
C GLU A 223 15.68 28.54 -7.19
N VAL A 224 14.36 28.46 -6.96
CA VAL A 224 13.79 28.40 -5.61
C VAL A 224 14.34 27.19 -4.84
N LYS A 225 14.40 26.02 -5.47
CA LYS A 225 14.94 24.79 -4.85
C LYS A 225 16.39 24.98 -4.39
N LYS A 226 17.22 25.59 -5.23
CA LYS A 226 18.62 25.91 -4.92
C LYS A 226 18.75 26.91 -3.77
N GLU A 227 17.90 27.94 -3.75
CA GLU A 227 17.84 28.90 -2.65
C GLU A 227 17.39 28.23 -1.34
N ALA A 228 16.37 27.36 -1.40
CA ALA A 228 15.88 26.61 -0.26
C ALA A 228 16.98 25.71 0.35
N SER A 229 17.76 25.00 -0.49
CA SER A 229 18.92 24.23 -0.04
C SER A 229 19.97 25.10 0.67
N SER A 230 20.20 26.31 0.15
CA SER A 230 21.16 27.26 0.73
C SER A 230 20.68 27.76 2.10
N ARG A 231 19.40 28.09 2.23
CA ARG A 231 18.78 28.50 3.52
C ARG A 231 18.81 27.38 4.54
N MET A 232 18.55 26.16 4.11
CA MET A 232 18.62 24.97 4.96
C MET A 232 20.03 24.79 5.55
N ALA A 233 21.07 24.87 4.72
CA ALA A 233 22.45 24.78 5.17
C ALA A 233 22.80 25.87 6.20
N ARG A 234 22.39 27.12 5.95
CA ARG A 234 22.59 28.23 6.90
C ARG A 234 21.87 28.00 8.23
N LYS A 235 20.63 27.48 8.20
CA LYS A 235 19.84 27.19 9.41
C LYS A 235 20.49 26.11 10.28
N THR A 236 21.09 25.09 9.65
CA THR A 236 21.85 24.05 10.35
C THR A 236 23.10 24.62 11.02
N VAL A 237 23.87 25.47 10.31
CA VAL A 237 25.07 26.11 10.87
C VAL A 237 24.71 27.03 12.05
N LYS A 238 23.65 27.83 11.92
CA LYS A 238 23.18 28.73 12.99
C LYS A 238 22.80 27.96 14.26
N LYS A 239 22.02 26.88 14.14
CA LYS A 239 21.64 26.03 15.28
C LYS A 239 22.85 25.37 15.97
N THR A 240 23.87 24.98 15.19
CA THR A 240 25.10 24.42 15.76
C THR A 240 25.90 25.46 16.53
N ALA A 241 26.01 26.69 16.00
CA ALA A 241 26.69 27.79 16.67
C ALA A 241 25.99 28.19 17.99
N GLU A 242 24.65 28.30 17.99
CA GLU A 242 23.86 28.62 19.17
C GLU A 242 24.04 27.58 20.29
N LYS A 243 24.06 26.29 19.95
CA LYS A 243 24.30 25.20 20.92
C LYS A 243 25.69 25.19 21.54
N ILE A 244 26.71 25.73 20.86
CA ILE A 244 28.08 25.81 21.40
C ILE A 244 28.13 26.95 22.42
N VAL A 245 27.54 28.10 22.09
CA VAL A 245 27.50 29.26 22.99
C VAL A 245 26.72 28.98 24.27
N GLU A 246 25.62 28.22 24.23
CA GLU A 246 24.89 27.80 25.43
C GLU A 246 25.61 26.76 26.31
N LYS A 247 26.60 26.03 25.77
CA LYS A 247 27.40 25.08 26.56
C LYS A 247 28.59 25.73 27.27
N ASP A 248 29.02 26.90 26.79
CA ASP A 248 30.16 27.65 27.32
C ASP A 248 29.73 28.81 28.26
N ALA A 249 28.43 28.94 28.55
CA ALA A 249 27.83 29.92 29.47
C ALA A 249 27.33 29.24 30.76
#